data_AF-A0A7U8C806-F1
#
_entry.id   AF-A0A7U8C806-F1
#
_cell.length_a   1.000
_cell.length_b   1.000
_cell.length_c   1.000
_cell.angle_alpha   90.00
_cell.angle_beta   90.00
_cell.angle_gamma   90.00
#
_symmetry.space_group_name_H-M   'P 1'
#
loop_
_entity.id
_entity.type
_entity.pdbx_description
1 polymer ?
#
loop_
_entity_poly.entity_id
_entity_poly.type
_entity_poly.pdbx_seq_one_letter_code
_entity_poly.pdbx_strand_id
1 'polypeptide(L)'
;MPYLISHSESDNPQLEIVAAVPADSSPSTLIISAASDLLDIYLETDESHPLMEALRKVRAEFLEDLDSVATVPEIYGLMYWLLQEQGIDNRGESLEETADRLGDIDIENDTDQFSDLIFHLKDAVERLYDLELD
;
A
#
# COMPACT_ATOMS: atom_id res chain seq x y z
N MET A 1 18.54 4.50 -10.14
CA MET A 1 19.26 3.80 -9.05
C MET A 1 18.35 2.70 -8.56
N PRO A 2 18.78 1.42 -8.48
CA PRO A 2 17.95 0.36 -7.91
C PRO A 2 17.92 0.47 -6.37
N TYR A 3 16.76 0.27 -5.77
CA TYR A 3 16.61 0.10 -4.33
C TYR A 3 16.49 -1.39 -4.02
N LEU A 4 17.16 -1.86 -2.97
CA LEU A 4 17.05 -3.24 -2.50
C LEU A 4 16.15 -3.28 -1.27
N ILE A 5 15.15 -4.16 -1.29
CA ILE A 5 14.35 -4.51 -0.12
C ILE A 5 15.05 -5.71 0.52
N SER A 6 15.49 -5.57 1.77
CA SER A 6 16.07 -6.67 2.55
C SER A 6 15.20 -6.93 3.78
N HIS A 7 14.85 -8.20 4.00
CA HIS A 7 14.23 -8.65 5.24
C HIS A 7 15.33 -8.95 6.24
N SER A 8 15.38 -8.24 7.36
CA SER A 8 16.26 -8.59 8.48
C SER A 8 15.60 -9.66 9.35
N GLU A 9 16.26 -10.81 9.56
CA GLU A 9 15.82 -11.90 10.46
C GLU A 9 15.86 -11.49 11.96
N SER A 10 15.05 -10.52 12.36
CA SER A 10 14.78 -10.21 13.77
C SER A 10 13.30 -10.48 14.06
N ASP A 11 12.99 -10.73 15.33
CA ASP A 11 11.69 -11.13 15.92
C ASP A 11 10.49 -10.21 15.55
N ASN A 12 10.74 -9.12 14.80
CA ASN A 12 9.77 -8.20 14.21
C ASN A 12 10.16 -7.99 12.73
N PRO A 13 9.26 -8.21 11.75
CA PRO A 13 9.58 -8.01 10.34
C PRO A 13 9.85 -6.52 10.07
N GLN A 14 11.09 -6.19 9.68
CA GLN A 14 11.49 -4.85 9.25
C GLN A 14 11.84 -4.91 7.76
N LEU A 15 11.28 -3.98 6.98
CA LEU A 15 11.59 -3.82 5.56
C LEU A 15 12.67 -2.75 5.42
N GLU A 16 13.88 -3.18 5.06
CA GLU A 16 15.01 -2.28 4.83
C GLU A 16 15.05 -1.86 3.36
N ILE A 17 14.86 -0.58 3.07
CA ILE A 17 15.07 -0.02 1.73
C ILE A 17 16.47 0.60 1.66
N VAL A 18 17.36 -0.01 0.87
CA VAL A 18 18.72 0.50 0.64
C VAL A 18 18.75 1.30 -0.66
N ALA A 19 19.04 2.60 -0.58
CA ALA A 19 19.33 3.43 -1.73
C ALA A 19 20.73 3.11 -2.31
N ALA A 20 20.80 2.62 -3.56
CA ALA A 20 22.08 2.56 -4.26
C ALA A 20 22.54 3.98 -4.64
N VAL A 21 23.32 4.62 -3.78
CA VAL A 21 23.89 5.97 -3.98
C VAL A 21 25.19 5.89 -4.78
N PRO A 22 25.48 6.82 -5.71
CA PRO A 22 26.80 6.89 -6.34
C PRO A 22 27.84 7.42 -5.32
N ALA A 23 28.76 6.53 -4.93
CA ALA A 23 30.12 6.69 -4.38
C ALA A 23 30.49 7.75 -3.32
N ASP A 24 29.67 8.73 -2.93
CA ASP A 24 30.13 9.81 -2.02
C ASP A 24 29.13 10.28 -0.94
N SER A 25 28.05 9.52 -0.71
CA SER A 25 27.19 9.71 0.48
C SER A 25 26.90 8.35 1.11
N SER A 26 26.97 8.26 2.43
CA SER A 26 26.56 7.07 3.18
C SER A 26 25.16 6.64 2.75
N PRO A 27 24.90 5.33 2.53
CA PRO A 27 23.56 4.86 2.21
C PRO A 27 22.61 5.29 3.33
N SER A 28 21.59 6.08 3.00
CA SER A 28 20.47 6.32 3.90
C SER A 28 19.60 5.07 3.84
N THR A 29 19.77 4.19 4.83
CA THR A 29 18.86 3.08 5.04
C THR A 29 17.54 3.64 5.55
N LEU A 30 16.46 3.42 4.79
CA LEU A 30 15.10 3.67 5.25
C LEU A 30 14.58 2.37 5.87
N ILE A 31 14.18 2.42 7.13
CA ILE A 31 13.61 1.28 7.86
C ILE A 31 12.11 1.50 7.94
N ILE A 32 11.34 0.61 7.33
CA ILE A 32 9.87 0.60 7.41
C ILE A 32 9.48 -0.56 8.31
N SER A 33 8.95 -0.24 9.49
CA SER A 33 8.54 -1.24 10.49
C SER A 33 7.02 -1.36 10.61
N ALA A 34 6.28 -0.35 10.15
CA ALA A 34 4.82 -0.33 10.14
C ALA A 34 4.27 0.36 8.89
N ALA A 35 2.97 0.17 8.62
CA ALA A 35 2.27 0.83 7.53
C ALA A 35 2.27 2.37 7.68
N SER A 36 2.25 2.88 8.92
CA SER A 36 2.42 4.31 9.21
C SER A 36 3.75 4.86 8.71
N ASP A 37 4.88 4.17 8.97
CA ASP A 37 6.21 4.59 8.46
C ASP A 37 6.20 4.70 6.93
N LEU A 38 5.60 3.72 6.26
CA LEU A 38 5.48 3.69 4.81
C LEU A 38 4.66 4.88 4.29
N LEU A 39 3.49 5.13 4.92
CA LEU A 39 2.58 6.20 4.51
C LEU A 39 3.21 7.58 4.72
N ASP A 40 3.94 7.79 5.82
CA ASP A 40 4.64 9.04 6.08
C ASP A 40 5.70 9.31 5.00
N ILE A 41 6.51 8.30 4.67
CA ILE A 41 7.52 8.42 3.59
C ILE A 41 6.84 8.67 2.24
N TYR A 42 5.74 7.98 1.96
CA TYR A 42 4.96 8.18 0.73
C TYR A 42 4.46 9.63 0.60
N LEU A 43 3.88 10.20 1.66
CA LEU A 43 3.35 11.56 1.65
C LEU A 43 4.42 12.63 1.42
N GLU A 44 5.66 12.36 1.84
CA GLU A 44 6.81 13.25 1.63
C GLU A 44 7.52 13.02 0.27
N THR A 45 7.18 11.96 -0.45
CA THR A 45 7.87 11.55 -1.68
C THR A 45 7.06 11.94 -2.91
N ASP A 46 7.66 12.77 -3.80
CA ASP A 46 7.07 13.06 -5.11
C ASP A 46 6.84 11.79 -5.96
N GLU A 47 5.75 11.71 -6.72
CA GLU A 47 5.44 10.52 -7.55
C GLU A 47 6.51 10.18 -8.59
N SER A 48 7.26 11.19 -9.06
CA SER A 48 8.36 11.01 -10.01
C SER A 48 9.67 10.56 -9.36
N HIS A 49 9.71 10.50 -8.02
CA HIS A 49 10.92 10.17 -7.29
C HIS A 49 11.25 8.68 -7.46
N PRO A 50 12.53 8.30 -7.68
CA PRO A 50 12.92 6.91 -7.88
C PRO A 50 12.56 5.96 -6.73
N LEU A 51 12.41 6.49 -5.51
CA LEU A 51 12.00 5.73 -4.33
C LEU A 51 10.56 5.20 -4.44
N MET A 52 9.70 5.87 -5.22
CA MET A 52 8.28 5.54 -5.30
C MET A 52 8.03 4.10 -5.75
N GLU A 53 8.86 3.55 -6.64
CA GLU A 53 8.76 2.14 -7.05
C GLU A 53 9.06 1.18 -5.89
N ALA A 54 10.00 1.53 -5.01
CA ALA A 54 10.32 0.73 -3.83
C ALA A 54 9.20 0.81 -2.78
N LEU A 55 8.63 2.00 -2.55
CA LEU A 55 7.50 2.17 -1.64
C LEU A 55 6.28 1.38 -2.10
N ARG A 56 5.99 1.34 -3.41
CA ARG A 56 4.90 0.52 -3.97
C ARG A 56 5.08 -0.97 -3.74
N LYS A 57 6.33 -1.47 -3.78
CA LYS A 57 6.62 -2.87 -3.45
C LYS A 57 6.37 -3.15 -1.98
N VAL A 58 6.83 -2.28 -1.08
CA VAL A 58 6.55 -2.41 0.36
C VAL A 58 5.06 -2.30 0.66
N ARG A 59 4.32 -1.43 -0.05
CA ARG A 59 2.86 -1.39 0.02
C ARG A 59 2.26 -2.74 -0.33
N ALA A 60 2.70 -3.37 -1.43
CA ALA A 60 2.18 -4.66 -1.86
C ALA A 60 2.35 -5.73 -0.76
N GLU A 61 3.49 -5.75 -0.06
CA GLU A 61 3.69 -6.67 1.08
C GLU A 61 2.65 -6.46 2.19
N PHE A 62 2.31 -5.20 2.54
CA PHE A 62 1.23 -4.93 3.50
C PHE A 62 -0.16 -5.31 2.96
N LEU A 63 -0.37 -5.24 1.65
CA LEU A 63 -1.63 -5.65 1.02
C LEU A 63 -1.79 -7.17 0.91
N GLU A 64 -0.68 -7.91 0.94
CA GLU A 64 -0.68 -9.38 0.99
C GLU A 64 -0.94 -9.90 2.42
N ASP A 65 -0.63 -9.10 3.44
CA ASP A 65 -0.85 -9.42 4.87
C ASP A 65 -1.44 -8.23 5.63
N LEU A 66 -2.73 -7.94 5.38
CA LEU A 66 -3.45 -6.84 6.06
C LEU A 66 -3.67 -7.10 7.56
N ASP A 67 -3.56 -8.34 8.03
CA ASP A 67 -3.64 -8.68 9.45
C ASP A 67 -2.50 -8.00 10.25
N SER A 68 -1.35 -7.80 9.60
CA SER A 68 -0.21 -7.07 10.17
C SER A 68 -0.45 -5.57 10.36
N VAL A 69 -1.46 -4.99 9.69
CA VAL A 69 -1.81 -3.57 9.79
C VAL A 69 -2.61 -3.32 11.07
N ALA A 70 -2.12 -2.38 11.88
CA ALA A 70 -2.54 -2.25 13.27
C ALA A 70 -3.75 -1.32 13.46
N THR A 71 -3.98 -0.38 12.53
CA THR A 71 -4.95 0.69 12.75
C THR A 71 -5.82 1.01 11.54
N VAL A 72 -7.03 1.47 11.82
CA VAL A 72 -8.01 1.93 10.82
C VAL A 72 -7.42 3.01 9.87
N PRO A 73 -6.72 4.06 10.36
CA PRO A 73 -6.15 5.07 9.46
C PRO A 73 -5.09 4.52 8.51
N GLU A 74 -4.31 3.52 8.93
CA GLU A 74 -3.30 2.89 8.07
C GLU A 74 -3.97 2.12 6.93
N ILE A 75 -5.02 1.34 7.21
CA ILE A 75 -5.78 0.63 6.18
C ILE A 75 -6.34 1.60 5.14
N TYR A 76 -7.01 2.67 5.60
CA TYR A 76 -7.53 3.70 4.68
C TYR A 76 -6.42 4.37 3.87
N GLY A 77 -5.28 4.68 4.50
CA GLY A 77 -4.13 5.27 3.81
C GLY A 77 -3.59 4.38 2.68
N LEU A 78 -3.44 3.08 2.95
CA LEU A 78 -2.99 2.10 1.96
C LEU A 78 -3.99 1.97 0.80
N MET A 79 -5.29 1.89 1.10
CA MET A 79 -6.36 1.78 0.09
C MET A 79 -6.48 3.03 -0.77
N TYR A 80 -6.45 4.22 -0.17
CA TYR A 80 -6.55 5.47 -0.92
C TYR A 80 -5.33 5.71 -1.80
N TRP A 81 -4.14 5.31 -1.35
CA TRP A 81 -2.98 5.33 -2.22
C TRP A 81 -3.14 4.37 -3.40
N LEU A 82 -3.64 3.15 -3.18
CA LEU A 82 -3.90 2.19 -4.24
C LEU A 82 -4.93 2.70 -5.27
N LEU A 83 -6.02 3.31 -4.80
CA LEU A 83 -7.06 3.92 -5.65
C LEU A 83 -6.50 5.08 -6.48
N GLN A 84 -5.72 5.97 -5.85
CA GLN A 84 -5.09 7.11 -6.52
C GLN A 84 -4.18 6.66 -7.67
N GLU A 85 -3.38 5.61 -7.47
CA GLU A 85 -2.47 5.09 -8.50
C GLU A 85 -3.22 4.57 -9.74
N GLN A 86 -4.41 4.01 -9.54
CA GLN A 86 -5.29 3.55 -10.62
C GLN A 86 -6.16 4.67 -11.22
N GLY A 87 -5.99 5.91 -10.75
CA GLY A 87 -6.80 7.06 -11.19
C GLY A 87 -8.27 6.96 -10.77
N ILE A 88 -8.57 6.21 -9.71
CA ILE A 88 -9.93 6.01 -9.21
C ILE A 88 -10.18 7.00 -8.08
N ASP A 89 -11.19 7.84 -8.27
CA ASP A 89 -11.70 8.72 -7.22
C ASP A 89 -12.63 7.93 -6.28
N ASN A 90 -12.52 8.20 -4.98
CA ASN A 90 -13.37 7.63 -3.93
C ASN A 90 -14.78 8.25 -3.93
N ARG A 91 -15.03 9.42 -4.54
CA ARG A 91 -16.38 10.03 -4.67
C ARG A 91 -17.19 10.22 -3.37
N GLY A 92 -16.56 10.05 -2.20
CA GLY A 92 -17.23 10.02 -0.89
C GLY A 92 -17.90 8.68 -0.55
N GLU A 93 -17.61 7.64 -1.33
CA GLU A 93 -18.06 6.25 -1.16
C GLU A 93 -17.23 5.55 -0.07
N SER A 94 -17.81 4.56 0.60
CA SER A 94 -17.03 3.63 1.41
C SER A 94 -16.11 2.77 0.51
N LEU A 95 -15.15 2.05 1.11
CA LEU A 95 -14.32 1.10 0.36
C LEU A 95 -15.16 -0.04 -0.24
N GLU A 96 -16.18 -0.50 0.48
CA GLU A 96 -17.13 -1.50 0.00
C GLU A 96 -17.94 -0.99 -1.19
N GLU A 97 -18.52 0.22 -1.09
CA GLU A 97 -19.28 0.85 -2.18
C GLU A 97 -18.38 1.09 -3.41
N THR A 98 -17.12 1.48 -3.19
CA THR A 98 -16.13 1.62 -4.25
C THR A 98 -15.87 0.28 -4.95
N ALA A 99 -15.70 -0.80 -4.18
CA ALA A 99 -15.47 -2.14 -4.73
C ALA A 99 -16.66 -2.64 -5.55
N ASP A 100 -17.89 -2.45 -5.05
CA ASP A 100 -19.11 -2.83 -5.77
C ASP A 100 -19.25 -2.04 -7.08
N ARG A 101 -19.01 -0.72 -7.05
CA ARG A 101 -19.04 0.10 -8.27
C ARG A 101 -18.01 -0.35 -9.31
N LEU A 102 -16.80 -0.71 -8.88
CA LEU A 102 -15.78 -1.22 -9.80
C LEU A 102 -16.18 -2.57 -10.40
N GLY A 103 -16.83 -3.44 -9.60
CA GLY A 103 -17.39 -4.70 -10.08
C GLY A 103 -18.48 -4.49 -11.14
N ASP A 104 -19.37 -3.53 -10.93
CA ASP A 104 -20.40 -3.18 -11.91
C ASP A 104 -19.80 -2.70 -13.24
N ILE A 105 -18.72 -1.91 -13.18
CA ILE A 105 -18.00 -1.43 -14.38
C ILE A 105 -17.37 -2.61 -15.13
N ASP A 106 -16.75 -3.54 -14.42
CA ASP A 106 -16.15 -4.75 -15.01
C ASP A 106 -17.22 -5.63 -15.69
N ILE A 107 -18.36 -5.83 -15.04
CA ILE A 107 -19.51 -6.57 -15.61
C ILE A 107 -20.08 -5.87 -16.85
N GLU A 108 -20.27 -4.54 -16.79
CA GLU A 108 -20.84 -3.77 -17.90
C GLU A 108 -19.94 -3.81 -19.14
N ASN A 109 -18.62 -3.82 -18.94
CA ASN A 109 -17.64 -3.80 -20.02
C ASN A 109 -17.15 -5.20 -20.44
N ASP A 110 -17.58 -6.27 -19.78
CA ASP A 110 -17.07 -7.64 -19.97
C ASP A 110 -15.54 -7.69 -19.78
N THR A 111 -15.06 -7.05 -18.71
CA THR A 111 -13.64 -6.96 -18.34
C THR A 111 -13.42 -7.43 -16.91
N ASP A 112 -12.16 -7.78 -16.60
CA ASP A 112 -11.70 -8.06 -15.24
C ASP A 112 -10.66 -7.00 -14.78
N GLN A 113 -10.77 -5.77 -15.29
CA GLN A 113 -9.74 -4.74 -15.15
C GLN A 113 -9.45 -4.40 -13.68
N PHE A 114 -10.48 -4.43 -12.82
CA PHE A 114 -10.39 -4.02 -11.43
C PHE A 114 -10.39 -5.19 -10.46
N SER A 115 -10.33 -6.43 -10.93
CA SER A 115 -10.44 -7.63 -10.08
C SER A 115 -9.48 -7.64 -8.89
N ASP A 116 -8.20 -7.33 -9.11
CA ASP A 116 -7.19 -7.30 -8.04
C ASP A 116 -7.47 -6.17 -7.04
N LEU A 117 -7.87 -5.00 -7.53
CA LEU A 117 -8.22 -3.86 -6.68
C LEU A 117 -9.47 -4.16 -5.83
N ILE A 118 -10.50 -4.74 -6.44
CA ILE A 118 -11.73 -5.15 -5.75
C ILE A 118 -11.41 -6.15 -4.65
N PHE A 119 -10.50 -7.09 -4.91
CA PHE A 119 -10.04 -8.04 -3.90
C PHE A 119 -9.43 -7.33 -2.68
N HIS A 120 -8.45 -6.44 -2.91
CA HIS A 120 -7.82 -5.70 -1.82
C HIS A 120 -8.79 -4.78 -1.05
N LEU A 121 -9.74 -4.15 -1.74
CA LEU A 121 -10.77 -3.33 -1.08
C LEU A 121 -11.66 -4.15 -0.17
N LYS A 122 -12.06 -5.37 -0.59
CA LYS A 122 -12.89 -6.27 0.23
C LYS A 122 -12.12 -6.81 1.42
N ASP A 123 -10.88 -7.21 1.22
CA ASP A 123 -9.99 -7.68 2.29
C ASP A 123 -9.75 -6.57 3.34
N ALA A 124 -9.55 -5.33 2.89
CA ALA A 124 -9.47 -4.18 3.78
C ALA A 124 -10.77 -3.93 4.57
N VAL A 125 -11.94 -4.12 3.96
CA VAL A 125 -13.23 -4.00 4.65
C VAL A 125 -13.37 -5.08 5.72
N GLU A 126 -13.01 -6.33 5.44
CA GLU A 126 -13.02 -7.41 6.42
C GLU A 126 -12.10 -7.08 7.61
N ARG A 127 -10.87 -6.64 7.33
CA ARG A 127 -9.92 -6.24 8.37
C ARG A 127 -10.40 -5.05 9.21
N LEU A 128 -11.07 -4.08 8.59
CA LEU A 128 -11.67 -2.94 9.32
C LEU A 128 -12.74 -3.41 10.31
N TYR A 129 -13.58 -4.36 9.92
CA TYR A 129 -14.57 -4.94 10.82
C TYR A 129 -13.91 -5.68 11.99
N ASP A 130 -12.83 -6.41 11.74
CA ASP A 130 -12.09 -7.10 12.80
C ASP A 130 -11.52 -6.12 13.83
N LEU A 131 -10.93 -5.01 13.36
CA LEU A 131 -10.41 -3.95 14.23
C LEU A 131 -11.49 -3.20 15.03
N GLU A 132 -12.72 -3.12 14.53
CA GLU A 132 -13.84 -2.51 15.26
C GLU A 132 -14.43 -3.43 16.34
N LEU A 133 -14.19 -4.75 16.24
CA LEU A 133 -14.69 -5.76 17.17
C LEU A 133 -13.71 -6.07 18.33
N ASP A 134 -12.43 -5.71 18.18
CA ASP A 134 -11.37 -5.81 19.21
C ASP A 134 -11.42 -4.68 20.26
#